data_AF-A0A1Q8BUK7-F1
#
_entry.id   AF-A0A1Q8BUK7-F1
#
_cell.length_a   1.000
_cell.length_b   1.000
_cell.length_c   1.000
_cell.angle_alpha   90.00
_cell.angle_beta   90.00
_cell.angle_gamma   90.00
#
_symmetry.space_group_name_H-M   'P 1'
#
loop_
_entity.id
_entity.type
_entity.pdbx_description
1 polymer ?
#
loop_
_entity_poly.entity_id
_entity_poly.type
_entity_poly.pdbx_seq_one_letter_code
_entity_poly.pdbx_strand_id
1 'polypeptide(L)'
;MARTAVLAAALAAVLFLVGCSSLVAGQPAPVSGGSPDADRDLVEAYYTELNAAADEGTASQGRFLRVTQHPDYRDRLCELGGLTLHVRPAMSTFRSDPEWVPPEDTRRPRGSVYVLGVSISIRQQGALLGEQIGSQRVVVLDGRAYGFSPCPAGG
;
A
#
# COMPACT_ATOMS: atom_id res chain seq x y z
N MET A 1 9.00 -5.88 67.74
CA MET A 1 8.56 -4.93 66.70
C MET A 1 9.54 -4.79 65.51
N ALA A 2 10.84 -5.09 65.65
CA ALA A 2 11.81 -4.95 64.55
C ALA A 2 11.74 -6.04 63.46
N ARG A 3 11.20 -7.24 63.76
CA ARG A 3 11.16 -8.38 62.82
C ARG A 3 10.06 -8.29 61.75
N THR A 4 8.97 -7.60 62.04
CA THR A 4 7.83 -7.40 61.12
C THR A 4 8.11 -6.31 60.07
N ALA A 5 8.95 -5.33 60.38
CA ALA A 5 9.33 -4.27 59.45
C ALA A 5 10.21 -4.77 58.29
N VAL A 6 11.07 -5.77 58.55
CA VAL A 6 11.98 -6.35 57.54
C VAL A 6 11.21 -7.17 56.51
N LEU A 7 10.16 -7.88 56.92
CA LEU A 7 9.32 -8.69 56.02
C LEU A 7 8.48 -7.83 55.08
N ALA A 8 7.95 -6.69 55.56
CA ALA A 8 7.16 -5.78 54.73
C ALA A 8 8.02 -5.07 53.66
N ALA A 9 9.26 -4.69 53.99
CA ALA A 9 10.19 -4.09 53.04
C ALA A 9 10.65 -5.08 51.97
N ALA A 10 10.85 -6.35 52.33
CA ALA A 10 11.21 -7.40 51.39
C ALA A 10 10.07 -7.74 50.41
N LEU A 11 8.81 -7.74 50.85
CA LEU A 11 7.66 -7.99 49.98
C LEU A 11 7.42 -6.85 48.96
N ALA A 12 7.65 -5.60 49.36
CA ALA A 12 7.49 -4.44 48.48
C ALA A 12 8.54 -4.39 47.37
N ALA A 13 9.78 -4.82 47.66
CA ALA A 13 10.86 -4.86 46.66
C ALA A 13 10.64 -5.91 45.55
N VAL A 14 9.92 -7.01 45.85
CA VAL A 14 9.61 -8.06 44.87
C VAL A 14 8.50 -7.63 43.89
N LEU A 15 7.55 -6.79 44.32
CA LEU A 15 6.44 -6.34 43.49
C LEU A 15 6.85 -5.33 42.39
N PHE A 16 7.96 -4.62 42.54
CA PHE A 16 8.45 -3.67 41.52
C PHE A 16 9.22 -4.34 40.37
N LEU A 17 9.58 -5.62 40.47
CA LEU A 17 10.37 -6.31 39.45
C LEU A 17 9.53 -6.99 38.36
N VAL A 18 8.21 -7.00 38.49
CA VAL A 18 7.31 -7.73 37.56
C VAL A 18 6.70 -6.82 36.48
N GLY A 19 7.01 -5.51 36.49
CA GLY A 19 6.30 -4.51 35.68
C GLY A 19 6.84 -4.22 34.27
N CYS A 20 8.04 -4.68 33.90
CA CYS A 20 8.69 -4.22 32.65
C CYS A 20 8.91 -5.29 31.58
N SER A 21 8.43 -6.52 31.79
CA SER A 21 8.78 -7.67 30.94
C SER A 21 7.59 -8.21 30.14
N SER A 22 6.64 -7.36 29.76
CA SER A 22 5.66 -7.71 28.74
C SER A 22 6.34 -7.66 27.36
N LEU A 23 7.25 -8.60 27.12
CA LEU A 23 7.66 -8.94 25.76
C LEU A 23 6.43 -9.57 25.11
N VAL A 24 5.64 -8.75 24.42
CA VAL A 24 4.71 -9.26 23.43
C VAL A 24 5.57 -10.04 22.45
N ALA A 25 5.43 -11.36 22.44
CA ALA A 25 6.09 -12.22 21.49
C ALA A 25 5.51 -11.94 20.09
N GLY A 26 6.01 -10.88 19.46
CA GLY A 26 5.87 -10.66 18.03
C GLY A 26 6.98 -11.42 17.35
N GLN A 27 6.66 -12.42 16.54
CA GLN A 27 7.64 -12.95 15.60
C GLN A 27 7.86 -11.90 14.51
N PRO A 28 9.11 -11.44 14.26
CA PRO A 28 9.39 -10.64 13.08
C PRO A 28 9.06 -11.51 11.86
N ALA A 29 8.03 -11.12 11.12
CA ALA A 29 7.73 -11.76 9.86
C ALA A 29 8.84 -11.35 8.86
N PRO A 30 9.50 -12.31 8.19
CA PRO A 30 10.45 -11.97 7.15
C PRO A 30 9.71 -11.22 6.05
N VAL A 31 10.13 -9.97 5.79
CA VAL A 31 9.73 -9.24 4.59
C VAL A 31 10.21 -10.03 3.39
N SER A 32 9.27 -10.69 2.71
CA SER A 32 9.54 -11.34 1.43
C SER A 32 9.48 -10.25 0.35
N GLY A 33 10.55 -9.47 0.20
CA GLY A 33 10.58 -8.31 -0.70
C GLY A 33 11.78 -7.38 -0.47
N GLY A 34 11.94 -6.39 -1.36
CA GLY A 34 13.01 -5.40 -1.29
C GLY A 34 12.98 -4.53 -0.03
N SER A 35 13.94 -3.62 0.12
CA SER A 35 13.89 -2.63 1.21
C SER A 35 12.65 -1.74 1.02
N PRO A 36 11.87 -1.43 2.07
CA PRO A 36 10.73 -0.51 1.98
C PRO A 36 11.06 0.84 1.33
N ASP A 37 12.30 1.32 1.48
CA ASP A 37 12.77 2.56 0.85
C ASP A 37 13.01 2.38 -0.67
N ALA A 38 13.58 1.25 -1.09
CA ALA A 38 13.75 0.95 -2.50
C ALA A 38 12.38 0.73 -3.19
N ASP A 39 11.46 0.08 -2.49
CA ASP A 39 10.10 -0.14 -2.97
C ASP A 39 9.30 1.17 -3.06
N ARG A 40 9.54 2.13 -2.15
CA ARG A 40 8.96 3.48 -2.21
C ARG A 40 9.33 4.17 -3.52
N ASP A 41 10.60 4.13 -3.91
CA ASP A 41 11.07 4.75 -5.16
C ASP A 41 10.42 4.11 -6.40
N LEU A 42 10.25 2.78 -6.39
CA LEU A 42 9.55 2.07 -7.47
C LEU A 42 8.07 2.48 -7.58
N VAL A 43 7.40 2.68 -6.44
CA VAL A 43 6.00 3.12 -6.40
C VAL A 43 5.86 4.58 -6.84
N GLU A 44 6.79 5.46 -6.48
CA GLU A 44 6.82 6.84 -6.96
C GLU A 44 7.06 6.91 -8.48
N ALA A 45 7.98 6.11 -8.99
CA ALA A 45 8.23 5.98 -10.42
C ALA A 45 6.97 5.49 -11.17
N TYR A 46 6.26 4.49 -10.62
CA TYR A 46 5.00 4.01 -11.19
C TYR A 46 3.97 5.13 -11.40
N TYR A 47 3.74 5.98 -10.38
CA TYR A 47 2.77 7.08 -10.52
C TYR A 47 3.26 8.18 -11.46
N THR A 48 4.58 8.41 -11.52
CA THR A 48 5.19 9.35 -12.47
C THR A 48 4.95 8.88 -13.91
N GLU A 49 5.23 7.62 -14.21
CA GLU A 49 5.03 7.02 -15.53
C GLU A 49 3.54 6.91 -15.91
N LEU A 50 2.68 6.59 -14.94
CA LEU A 50 1.22 6.55 -15.13
C LEU A 50 0.68 7.90 -15.61
N ASN A 51 1.14 9.00 -15.00
CA ASN A 51 0.72 10.35 -15.33
C ASN A 51 1.32 10.83 -16.66
N ALA A 52 2.59 10.51 -16.93
CA ALA A 52 3.20 10.79 -18.22
C ALA A 52 2.44 10.09 -19.37
N ALA A 53 2.06 8.83 -19.18
CA ALA A 53 1.23 8.11 -20.14
C ALA A 53 -0.18 8.72 -20.29
N ALA A 54 -0.72 9.35 -19.24
CA ALA A 54 -1.97 10.10 -19.29
C ALA A 54 -1.84 11.38 -20.13
N ASP A 55 -0.74 12.10 -19.97
CA ASP A 55 -0.41 13.32 -20.74
C ASP A 55 -0.26 13.03 -22.24
N GLU A 56 0.30 11.86 -22.58
CA GLU A 56 0.38 11.36 -23.96
C GLU A 56 -1.00 10.96 -24.54
N GLY A 57 -1.95 10.61 -23.67
CA GLY A 57 -3.34 10.35 -24.03
C GLY A 57 -3.81 8.93 -23.74
N THR A 58 -5.09 8.69 -24.05
CA THR A 58 -5.86 7.50 -23.66
C THR A 58 -5.21 6.19 -24.10
N ALA A 59 -4.66 6.14 -25.32
CA ALA A 59 -4.01 4.95 -25.85
C ALA A 59 -2.68 4.62 -25.15
N SER A 60 -1.90 5.65 -24.78
CA SER A 60 -0.64 5.45 -24.07
C SER A 60 -0.91 4.99 -22.64
N GLN A 61 -1.80 5.67 -21.93
CA GLN A 61 -2.19 5.26 -20.58
C GLN A 61 -2.84 3.87 -20.54
N GLY A 62 -3.72 3.56 -21.51
CA GLY A 62 -4.31 2.24 -21.64
C GLY A 62 -3.29 1.14 -21.94
N ARG A 63 -2.16 1.45 -22.58
CA ARG A 63 -1.04 0.50 -22.74
C ARG A 63 -0.27 0.35 -21.45
N PHE A 64 0.05 1.46 -20.78
CA PHE A 64 0.75 1.47 -19.50
C PHE A 64 0.03 0.60 -18.47
N LEU A 65 -1.27 0.84 -18.26
CA LEU A 65 -2.09 0.07 -17.33
C LEU A 65 -2.07 -1.43 -17.64
N ARG A 66 -2.12 -1.81 -18.92
CA ARG A 66 -2.06 -3.20 -19.38
C ARG A 66 -0.73 -3.88 -19.03
N VAL A 67 0.39 -3.20 -19.22
CA VAL A 67 1.73 -3.77 -18.95
C VAL A 67 2.11 -3.72 -17.47
N THR A 68 1.52 -2.79 -16.72
CA THR A 68 1.69 -2.67 -15.26
C THR A 68 0.56 -3.32 -14.46
N GLN A 69 -0.33 -4.06 -15.12
CA GLN A 69 -1.31 -4.90 -14.44
C GLN A 69 -0.58 -6.03 -13.73
N HIS A 70 -0.92 -6.23 -12.46
CA HIS A 70 -0.33 -7.31 -11.68
C HIS A 70 -0.47 -8.66 -12.40
N PRO A 71 0.60 -9.49 -12.52
CA PRO A 71 0.59 -10.71 -13.31
C PRO A 71 -0.49 -11.74 -12.93
N ASP A 72 -0.90 -11.75 -11.65
CA ASP A 72 -1.96 -12.64 -11.15
C ASP A 72 -3.38 -12.20 -11.56
N TYR A 73 -3.53 -11.02 -12.18
CA TYR A 73 -4.82 -10.37 -12.47
C TYR A 73 -4.89 -9.83 -13.91
N ARG A 74 -4.19 -10.46 -14.86
CA ARG A 74 -4.14 -10.01 -16.27
C ARG A 74 -5.48 -10.08 -16.99
N ASP A 75 -6.40 -10.91 -16.49
CA ASP A 75 -7.75 -11.11 -16.99
C ASP A 75 -8.76 -10.10 -16.43
N ARG A 76 -8.40 -9.31 -15.40
CA ARG A 76 -9.27 -8.33 -14.75
C ARG A 76 -8.94 -6.89 -15.15
N LEU A 77 -8.63 -6.68 -16.43
CA LEU A 77 -8.33 -5.37 -16.98
C LEU A 77 -9.62 -4.57 -17.20
N CYS A 78 -9.68 -3.39 -16.59
CA CYS A 78 -10.69 -2.39 -16.88
C CYS A 78 -10.15 -1.37 -17.88
N GLU A 79 -10.97 -1.05 -18.89
CA GLU A 79 -10.66 -0.02 -19.88
C GLU A 79 -11.18 1.34 -19.40
N LEU A 80 -10.42 2.40 -19.68
CA LEU A 80 -10.79 3.76 -19.27
C LEU A 80 -11.86 4.40 -20.18
N GLY A 81 -12.29 3.76 -21.27
CA GLY A 81 -13.39 4.25 -22.11
C GLY A 81 -13.15 5.63 -22.74
N GLY A 82 -11.91 5.93 -23.12
CA GLY A 82 -11.54 7.25 -23.65
C GLY A 82 -11.27 8.33 -22.60
N LEU A 83 -11.24 7.94 -21.32
CA LEU A 83 -10.78 8.79 -20.21
C LEU A 83 -9.28 8.65 -20.00
N THR A 84 -8.70 9.66 -19.38
CA THR A 84 -7.36 9.59 -18.76
C THR A 84 -7.47 9.89 -17.28
N LEU A 85 -6.55 9.34 -16.50
CA LEU A 85 -6.46 9.51 -15.06
C LEU A 85 -5.14 10.16 -14.71
N HIS A 86 -5.18 11.23 -13.93
CA HIS A 86 -4.01 11.77 -13.27
C HIS A 86 -4.08 11.40 -11.80
N VAL A 87 -3.07 10.69 -11.29
CA VAL A 87 -3.04 10.20 -9.92
C VAL A 87 -1.84 10.80 -9.19
N ARG A 88 -2.12 11.65 -8.21
CA ARG A 88 -1.10 12.24 -7.34
C ARG A 88 -1.00 11.42 -6.05
N PRO A 89 0.11 10.70 -5.82
CA PRO A 89 0.30 9.94 -4.59
C PRO A 89 0.72 10.85 -3.43
N ALA A 90 0.12 10.64 -2.27
CA ALA A 90 0.58 11.23 -1.01
C ALA A 90 1.64 10.30 -0.38
N MET A 91 2.88 10.38 -0.87
CA MET A 91 3.98 9.48 -0.45
C MET A 91 4.28 9.54 1.07
N SER A 92 3.86 10.59 1.77
CA SER A 92 3.92 10.66 3.24
C SER A 92 3.05 9.61 3.95
N THR A 93 2.08 9.01 3.25
CA THR A 93 1.15 7.99 3.78
C THR A 93 1.51 6.56 3.39
N PHE A 94 2.59 6.39 2.62
CA PHE A 94 3.07 5.10 2.12
C PHE A 94 3.46 4.18 3.28
N ARG A 95 2.84 2.99 3.31
CA ARG A 95 3.08 1.95 4.31
C ARG A 95 2.78 0.56 3.75
N SER A 96 3.35 -0.47 4.34
CA SER A 96 3.04 -1.86 3.99
C SER A 96 1.61 -2.24 4.39
N ASP A 97 0.97 -3.10 3.59
CA ASP A 97 -0.37 -3.67 3.84
C ASP A 97 -0.38 -5.18 3.54
N PRO A 98 0.43 -5.99 4.26
CA PRO A 98 0.69 -7.38 3.90
C PRO A 98 -0.52 -8.30 4.07
N GLU A 99 -1.53 -7.85 4.81
CA GLU A 99 -2.75 -8.61 5.11
C GLU A 99 -3.85 -8.38 4.06
N TRP A 100 -3.66 -7.44 3.13
CA TRP A 100 -4.67 -7.13 2.15
C TRP A 100 -4.87 -8.24 1.12
N VAL A 101 -6.14 -8.47 0.80
CA VAL A 101 -6.61 -9.35 -0.26
C VAL A 101 -7.45 -8.51 -1.23
N PRO A 102 -7.20 -8.58 -2.56
CA PRO A 102 -8.02 -7.92 -3.54
C PRO A 102 -9.50 -8.27 -3.38
N PRO A 103 -10.42 -7.33 -3.67
CA PRO A 103 -11.84 -7.63 -3.73
C PRO A 103 -12.09 -8.84 -4.64
N GLU A 104 -13.06 -9.68 -4.26
CA GLU A 104 -13.46 -10.89 -4.99
C GLU A 104 -12.40 -12.02 -5.01
N ASP A 105 -11.32 -11.87 -4.26
CA ASP A 105 -10.30 -12.90 -4.10
C ASP A 105 -10.22 -13.48 -2.70
N THR A 106 -9.57 -14.63 -2.58
CA THR A 106 -9.33 -15.32 -1.30
C THR A 106 -7.86 -15.43 -0.95
N ARG A 107 -6.98 -15.04 -1.88
CA ARG A 107 -5.52 -15.13 -1.74
C ARG A 107 -4.88 -13.78 -1.99
N ARG A 108 -3.77 -13.56 -1.30
CA ARG A 108 -2.93 -12.36 -1.46
C ARG A 108 -2.20 -12.41 -2.80
N PRO A 109 -1.98 -11.26 -3.46
CA PRO A 109 -1.12 -11.19 -4.63
C PRO A 109 0.31 -11.58 -4.26
N ARG A 110 1.06 -12.13 -5.22
CA ARG A 110 2.51 -12.32 -5.07
C ARG A 110 3.22 -10.97 -4.98
N GLY A 111 4.12 -10.81 -4.01
CA GLY A 111 4.93 -9.60 -3.86
C GLY A 111 4.63 -8.83 -2.57
N SER A 112 5.29 -7.69 -2.41
CA SER A 112 5.10 -6.79 -1.27
C SER A 112 3.98 -5.80 -1.54
N VAL A 113 2.94 -5.84 -0.71
CA VAL A 113 1.77 -4.98 -0.85
C VAL A 113 1.97 -3.69 -0.06
N TYR A 114 1.69 -2.57 -0.71
CA TYR A 114 1.72 -1.25 -0.11
C TYR A 114 0.40 -0.53 -0.33
N VAL A 115 0.07 0.36 0.61
CA VAL A 115 -1.09 1.24 0.54
C VAL A 115 -0.66 2.69 0.74
N LEU A 116 -1.27 3.59 -0.02
CA LEU A 116 -1.05 5.02 0.07
C LEU A 116 -2.31 5.80 -0.30
N GLY A 117 -2.43 7.00 0.26
CA GLY A 117 -3.44 7.98 -0.15
C GLY A 117 -3.12 8.53 -1.54
N VAL A 118 -4.16 8.77 -2.34
CA VAL A 118 -4.05 9.35 -3.68
C VAL A 118 -5.15 10.39 -3.91
N SER A 119 -4.85 11.38 -4.74
CA SER A 119 -5.84 12.24 -5.40
C SER A 119 -5.87 11.89 -6.88
N ILE A 120 -7.06 11.67 -7.44
CA ILE A 120 -7.30 11.20 -8.80
C ILE A 120 -8.10 12.27 -9.53
N SER A 121 -7.56 12.82 -10.60
CA SER A 121 -8.29 13.69 -11.53
C SER A 121 -8.67 12.88 -12.78
N ILE A 122 -9.96 12.85 -13.11
CA ILE A 122 -10.51 12.16 -14.28
C ILE A 122 -10.68 13.18 -15.40
N ARG A 123 -10.11 12.90 -16.57
CA ARG A 123 -10.14 13.80 -17.72
C ARG A 123 -10.67 13.11 -18.96
N GLN A 124 -11.33 13.87 -19.83
CA GLN A 124 -11.72 13.46 -21.17
C GLN A 124 -11.31 14.55 -22.15
N GLN A 125 -10.54 14.20 -23.18
CA GLN A 125 -10.01 15.16 -24.16
C GLN A 125 -9.30 16.36 -23.48
N GLY A 126 -8.57 16.09 -22.39
CA GLY A 126 -7.88 17.12 -21.59
C GLY A 126 -8.75 17.89 -20.59
N ALA A 127 -10.07 17.92 -20.77
CA ALA A 127 -11.00 18.58 -19.86
C ALA A 127 -11.17 17.76 -18.56
N LEU A 128 -11.13 18.45 -17.41
CA LEU A 128 -11.39 17.85 -16.11
C LEU A 128 -12.88 17.52 -15.97
N LEU A 129 -13.20 16.25 -15.75
CA LEU A 129 -14.57 15.78 -15.48
C LEU A 129 -14.87 15.67 -14.00
N GLY A 130 -13.86 15.37 -13.18
CA GLY A 130 -14.03 15.24 -11.74
C GLY A 130 -12.75 14.86 -11.02
N GLU A 131 -12.82 14.94 -9.70
CA GLU A 131 -11.72 14.56 -8.81
C GLU A 131 -12.21 13.65 -7.69
N GLN A 132 -11.35 12.74 -7.26
CA GLN A 132 -11.60 11.83 -6.16
C GLN A 132 -10.36 11.73 -5.27
N ILE A 133 -10.56 11.47 -3.97
CA ILE A 133 -9.50 11.20 -3.02
C ILE A 133 -9.79 9.83 -2.41
N GLY A 134 -8.76 9.00 -2.29
CA GLY A 134 -8.92 7.66 -1.75
C GLY A 134 -7.59 7.05 -1.33
N SER A 135 -7.62 5.76 -1.04
CA SER A 135 -6.42 4.94 -0.90
C SER A 135 -6.31 4.01 -2.09
N GLN A 136 -5.11 3.86 -2.63
CA GLN A 136 -4.80 2.84 -3.62
C GLN A 136 -3.80 1.85 -3.05
N ARG A 137 -3.77 0.66 -3.66
CA ARG A 137 -2.81 -0.38 -3.34
C ARG A 137 -1.97 -0.70 -4.55
N VAL A 138 -0.69 -0.83 -4.31
CA VAL A 138 0.34 -1.13 -5.31
C VAL A 138 1.15 -2.30 -4.79
N VAL A 139 1.53 -3.21 -5.67
CA VAL A 139 2.34 -4.38 -5.32
C VAL A 139 3.71 -4.24 -5.96
N VAL A 140 4.77 -4.42 -5.19
CA VAL A 140 6.12 -4.57 -5.72
C VAL A 140 6.46 -6.05 -5.84
N LEU A 141 6.77 -6.47 -7.06
CA LEU A 141 7.14 -7.85 -7.40
C LEU A 141 8.30 -7.81 -8.39
N ASP A 142 9.36 -8.58 -8.16
CA ASP A 142 10.52 -8.70 -9.04
C ASP A 142 11.12 -7.33 -9.46
N GLY A 143 11.18 -6.39 -8.51
CA GLY A 143 11.75 -5.04 -8.71
C GLY A 143 10.88 -4.10 -9.55
N ARG A 144 9.58 -4.38 -9.68
CA ARG A 144 8.63 -3.54 -10.43
C ARG A 144 7.35 -3.31 -9.60
N ALA A 145 6.83 -2.10 -9.67
CA ALA A 145 5.54 -1.75 -9.08
C ALA A 145 4.39 -2.04 -10.06
N TYR A 146 3.32 -2.65 -9.54
CA TYR A 146 2.13 -3.05 -10.27
C TYR A 146 0.90 -2.47 -9.61
N GLY A 147 0.04 -1.85 -10.41
CA GLY A 147 -1.28 -1.43 -9.99
C GLY A 147 -2.34 -2.48 -10.29
N PHE A 148 -3.55 -2.18 -9.84
CA PHE A 148 -4.77 -2.85 -10.25
C PHE A 148 -5.54 -1.85 -11.11
N SER A 149 -5.69 -2.14 -12.40
CA SER A 149 -6.31 -1.20 -13.35
C SER A 149 -7.66 -0.72 -12.83
N PRO A 150 -7.86 0.59 -12.67
CA PRO A 150 -9.09 1.12 -12.11
C PRO A 150 -10.25 0.90 -13.09
N CYS A 151 -11.40 0.52 -12.54
CA CYS A 151 -12.65 0.51 -13.28
C CYS A 151 -13.34 1.84 -13.03
N PRO A 152 -13.44 2.73 -14.03
CA PRO A 152 -14.41 3.82 -13.93
C PRO A 152 -15.76 3.14 -13.72
N ALA A 153 -16.45 3.43 -12.62
CA ALA A 153 -17.79 2.92 -12.40
C ALA A 153 -18.66 3.42 -13.58
N GLY A 154 -18.91 2.53 -14.54
CA GLY A 154 -19.88 2.75 -15.60
C GLY A 154 -21.25 2.38 -15.05
N GLY A 155 -21.99 3.40 -14.61
CA GLY A 155 -23.45 3.39 -14.54
C GLY A 155 -23.98 4.31 -15.61
#